data_AF-A0A931CQV2-F1
#
_entry.id   AF-A0A931CQV2-F1
#
_cell.length_a   1.000
_cell.length_b   1.000
_cell.length_c   1.000
_cell.angle_alpha   90.00
_cell.angle_beta   90.00
_cell.angle_gamma   90.00
#
_symmetry.space_group_name_H-M   'P 1'
#
loop_
_entity.id
_entity.type
_entity.pdbx_description
1 polymer ?
#
loop_
_entity_poly.entity_id
_entity_poly.type
_entity_poly.pdbx_seq_one_letter_code
_entity_poly.pdbx_strand_id
1 'polypeptide(L)'
;MMIQKDPLVIAALASALLGIVFLGATLWSLKKKRLFSPALHFVTALLMICLFALFGTISIATRGYLALTTETLAAVVEIDPMENQRFIARFHMPEGGKKTFVLAGDQLYVDAHILKWKPVANF
;
A
#
# COMPACT_ATOMS: atom_id res chain seq x y z
N MET A 1 -4.66 13.38 4.90
CA MET A 1 -3.40 14.16 5.04
C MET A 1 -2.18 13.22 5.20
N MET A 2 -2.02 12.22 4.32
CA MET A 2 -0.95 11.21 4.40
C MET A 2 0.12 11.33 3.29
N ILE A 3 -0.15 12.11 2.23
CA ILE A 3 0.76 12.27 1.08
C ILE A 3 2.01 13.09 1.47
N GLN A 4 1.91 13.94 2.50
CA GLN A 4 2.90 15.01 2.76
C GLN A 4 4.21 14.55 3.43
N LYS A 5 4.38 13.25 3.77
CA LYS A 5 5.57 12.76 4.48
C LYS A 5 6.36 11.63 3.80
N ASP A 6 5.89 11.07 2.68
CA ASP A 6 6.63 9.98 2.02
C ASP A 6 7.68 10.52 1.04
N PRO A 7 8.98 10.37 1.32
CA PRO A 7 10.05 10.93 0.47
C PRO A 7 10.02 10.34 -0.94
N LEU A 8 9.57 9.08 -1.08
CA LEU A 8 9.42 8.42 -2.38
C LEU A 8 8.31 9.04 -3.23
N VAL A 9 7.21 9.48 -2.62
CA VAL A 9 6.11 10.14 -3.35
C VAL A 9 6.55 11.52 -3.82
N ILE A 10 7.28 12.25 -2.98
CA ILE A 10 7.85 13.56 -3.34
C ILE A 10 8.82 13.39 -4.51
N ALA A 11 9.72 12.40 -4.44
CA ALA A 11 10.66 12.10 -5.53
C ALA A 11 9.93 11.71 -6.83
N ALA A 12 8.89 10.87 -6.74
CA ALA A 12 8.07 10.50 -7.90
C ALA A 12 7.44 11.74 -8.54
N LEU A 13 6.76 12.59 -7.77
CA LEU A 13 6.09 13.80 -8.27
C LEU A 13 7.08 14.79 -8.88
N ALA A 14 8.26 14.96 -8.27
CA ALA A 14 9.32 15.80 -8.81
C ALA A 14 9.84 15.26 -10.15
N SER A 15 10.08 13.95 -10.24
CA SER A 15 10.48 13.30 -11.50
C SER A 15 9.39 13.43 -12.58
N ALA A 16 8.11 13.26 -12.24
CA ALA A 16 7.01 13.45 -13.18
C ALA A 16 6.98 14.87 -13.75
N LEU A 17 7.10 15.87 -12.87
CA LEU A 17 7.09 17.29 -13.27
C LEU A 17 8.27 17.62 -14.18
N LEU A 18 9.48 17.17 -13.82
CA LEU A 18 10.66 17.33 -14.68
C LEU A 18 10.51 16.62 -16.03
N GLY A 19 9.94 15.40 -16.03
CA GLY A 19 9.67 14.65 -17.26
C GLY A 19 8.76 15.41 -18.22
N ILE A 20 7.67 16.00 -17.71
CA ILE A 20 6.75 16.83 -18.51
C ILE A 20 7.47 18.05 -19.09
N VAL A 21 8.31 18.73 -18.31
CA VAL A 21 9.08 19.89 -18.77
C VAL A 21 10.03 19.50 -19.91
N PHE A 22 10.76 18.39 -19.78
CA PHE A 22 11.68 17.91 -20.81
C PHE A 22 10.96 17.38 -22.07
N LEU A 23 9.77 16.77 -21.93
CA LEU A 23 8.93 16.42 -23.07
C LEU A 23 8.52 17.69 -23.85
N GLY A 24 8.08 18.74 -23.14
CA GLY A 24 7.76 20.03 -23.75
C GLY A 24 8.97 20.66 -24.47
N ALA A 25 10.15 20.61 -23.84
CA ALA A 25 11.39 21.09 -24.44
C ALA A 25 11.78 20.32 -25.72
N THR A 26 11.51 19.01 -25.76
CA THR A 26 11.73 18.16 -26.93
C THR A 26 10.87 18.63 -28.11
N LEU A 27 9.57 18.86 -27.87
CA LEU A 27 8.62 19.36 -28.89
C LEU A 27 9.01 20.77 -29.38
N TRP A 28 9.49 21.63 -28.48
CA TRP A 28 9.97 22.97 -28.85
C TRP A 28 11.24 22.91 -29.69
N SER A 29 12.20 22.04 -29.34
CA SER A 29 13.47 21.91 -30.06
C SER A 29 13.27 21.32 -31.46
N LEU A 30 12.33 20.38 -31.61
CA LEU A 30 11.86 19.87 -32.91
C LEU A 30 11.30 20.99 -33.79
N LYS A 31 10.48 21.90 -33.25
CA LYS A 31 9.97 23.07 -33.98
C LYS A 31 11.09 24.01 -34.47
N LYS A 32 12.21 24.10 -33.74
CA LYS A 32 13.37 24.95 -34.11
C LYS A 32 14.35 24.27 -35.08
N LYS A 33 14.04 23.09 -35.63
CA LYS A 33 14.89 22.32 -36.58
C LYS A 33 16.33 22.05 -36.10
N ARG A 34 16.59 22.09 -34.79
CA ARG A 34 17.90 21.69 -34.24
C ARG A 34 17.92 20.17 -34.12
N LEU A 35 18.93 19.50 -34.68
CA LEU A 35 18.99 18.02 -34.72
C LEU A 35 19.55 17.37 -33.44
N PHE A 36 20.53 18.00 -32.77
CA PHE A 36 21.23 17.39 -31.63
C PHE A 36 20.57 17.66 -30.25
N SER A 37 19.96 18.83 -30.07
CA SER A 37 19.27 19.20 -28.83
C SER A 37 18.02 18.36 -28.49
N PRO A 38 17.14 17.95 -29.43
CA PRO A 38 15.93 17.21 -29.09
C PRO A 38 16.22 15.79 -28.61
N ALA A 39 17.26 15.12 -29.12
CA ALA A 39 17.62 13.77 -28.69
C ALA A 39 17.99 13.73 -27.20
N LEU A 40 18.79 14.72 -26.73
CA LEU A 40 19.15 14.83 -25.33
C LEU A 40 17.91 15.10 -24.45
N HIS A 41 17.06 16.07 -24.83
CA HIS A 41 15.83 16.36 -24.09
C HIS A 41 14.88 15.15 -24.02
N PHE A 42 14.79 14.37 -25.11
CA PHE A 42 13.97 13.16 -25.14
C PHE A 42 14.51 12.08 -24.20
N VAL A 43 15.82 11.81 -24.22
CA VAL A 43 16.45 10.83 -23.31
C VAL A 43 16.28 11.27 -21.86
N THR A 44 16.45 12.56 -21.55
CA THR A 44 16.22 13.08 -20.19
C THR A 44 14.76 12.96 -19.78
N ALA A 45 13.80 13.27 -20.67
CA ALA A 45 12.38 13.09 -20.41
C ALA A 45 12.03 11.63 -20.11
N LEU A 46 12.54 10.69 -20.92
CA LEU A 46 12.34 9.27 -20.73
C LEU A 46 12.91 8.79 -19.40
N LEU A 47 14.12 9.24 -19.04
CA LEU A 47 14.73 8.94 -17.74
C LEU A 47 13.84 9.41 -16.58
N MET A 48 13.34 10.64 -16.65
CA MET A 48 12.45 11.19 -15.62
C MET A 48 11.14 10.40 -15.48
N ILE A 49 10.57 9.94 -16.60
CA ILE A 49 9.37 9.08 -16.60
C ILE A 49 9.68 7.71 -15.97
N CYS A 50 10.82 7.11 -16.30
CA CYS A 50 11.27 5.86 -15.67
C CYS A 50 11.46 6.02 -14.16
N LEU A 51 12.04 7.14 -13.70
CA LEU A 51 12.19 7.42 -12.27
C LEU A 51 10.84 7.62 -11.57
N PHE A 52 9.89 8.32 -12.20
CA PHE A 52 8.52 8.42 -11.69
C PHE A 52 7.88 7.03 -11.51
N ALA A 53 7.97 6.18 -12.53
CA ALA A 53 7.44 4.82 -12.48
C ALA A 53 8.14 3.97 -11.39
N LEU A 54 9.46 4.10 -11.26
CA LEU A 54 10.24 3.39 -10.24
C LEU A 54 9.84 3.82 -8.82
N PHE A 55 9.86 5.13 -8.53
CA PHE A 55 9.50 5.62 -7.19
C PHE A 55 8.03 5.35 -6.86
N GLY A 56 7.14 5.45 -7.84
CA GLY A 56 5.73 5.10 -7.70
C GLY A 56 5.53 3.63 -7.34
N THR A 57 6.16 2.71 -8.08
CA THR A 57 6.02 1.27 -7.83
C THR A 57 6.63 0.86 -6.49
N ILE A 58 7.81 1.39 -6.12
CA ILE A 58 8.40 1.16 -4.80
C ILE A 58 7.47 1.67 -3.70
N SER A 59 6.93 2.89 -3.82
CA SER A 59 6.03 3.44 -2.80
C SER A 59 4.79 2.56 -2.59
N ILE A 60 4.16 2.11 -3.68
CA ILE A 60 2.99 1.21 -3.62
C ILE A 60 3.37 -0.12 -2.95
N ALA A 61 4.49 -0.72 -3.36
CA ALA A 61 4.96 -1.98 -2.81
C ALA A 61 5.28 -1.89 -1.32
N THR A 62 5.97 -0.84 -0.88
CA THR A 62 6.34 -0.64 0.53
C THR A 62 5.11 -0.39 1.40
N ARG A 63 4.14 0.40 0.93
CA ARG A 63 2.87 0.60 1.66
C ARG A 63 2.09 -0.70 1.80
N GLY A 64 1.97 -1.45 0.71
CA GLY A 64 1.30 -2.75 0.72
C GLY A 64 1.98 -3.72 1.67
N TYR A 65 3.32 -3.77 1.65
CA TYR A 65 4.10 -4.61 2.55
C TYR A 65 3.88 -4.22 4.02
N LEU A 66 3.99 -2.93 4.36
CA LEU A 66 3.78 -2.45 5.72
C LEU A 66 2.36 -2.73 6.22
N ALA A 67 1.34 -2.57 5.37
CA ALA A 67 -0.04 -2.88 5.73
C ALA A 67 -0.21 -4.38 6.08
N LEU A 68 0.51 -5.27 5.40
CA LEU A 68 0.45 -6.71 5.66
C LEU A 68 1.27 -7.14 6.88
N THR A 69 2.37 -6.44 7.18
CA THR A 69 3.21 -6.76 8.35
C THR A 69 2.76 -6.07 9.63
N THR A 70 1.81 -5.14 9.54
CA THR A 70 1.29 -4.47 10.73
C THR A 70 0.45 -5.46 11.52
N GLU A 71 0.99 -5.92 12.64
CA GLU A 71 0.23 -6.69 13.62
C GLU A 71 -0.85 -5.78 14.22
N THR A 72 -2.11 -6.14 13.98
CA THR A 72 -3.27 -5.48 14.55
C THR A 72 -4.03 -6.47 15.41
N LEU A 73 -4.54 -5.99 16.56
CA LEU A 73 -5.36 -6.81 17.44
C LEU A 73 -6.60 -7.28 16.67
N ALA A 74 -6.77 -8.58 16.45
CA ALA A 74 -7.95 -9.10 15.75
C ALA A 74 -9.21 -9.07 16.63
N ALA A 75 -9.08 -9.56 17.87
CA ALA A 75 -10.11 -9.52 18.91
C ALA A 75 -9.51 -9.86 20.28
N VAL A 76 -10.16 -9.39 21.35
CA VAL A 76 -9.97 -9.92 22.71
C VAL A 76 -11.10 -10.91 22.99
N VAL A 77 -10.76 -12.11 23.49
CA VAL A 77 -11.72 -13.15 23.81
C VAL A 77 -11.70 -13.39 25.31
N GLU A 78 -12.80 -13.05 25.99
CA GLU A 78 -13.03 -13.39 27.39
C GLU A 78 -13.81 -14.70 27.46
N ILE A 79 -13.35 -15.64 28.27
CA ILE A 79 -13.96 -16.97 28.41
C ILE A 79 -14.42 -17.14 29.86
N ASP A 80 -15.73 -17.28 30.06
CA ASP A 80 -16.33 -17.57 31.36
C ASP A 80 -16.78 -19.03 31.41
N PRO A 81 -16.41 -19.81 32.45
CA PRO A 81 -16.85 -21.19 32.58
C PRO A 81 -18.33 -21.29 32.95
N MET A 82 -18.98 -22.33 32.43
CA MET A 82 -20.33 -22.78 32.78
C MET A 82 -20.30 -24.26 33.25
N GLU A 83 -21.45 -24.78 33.65
CA GLU A 83 -21.62 -26.19 33.98
C GLU A 83 -21.54 -27.10 32.74
N ASN A 84 -21.12 -28.35 32.96
CA ASN A 84 -20.97 -29.40 31.97
C ASN A 84 -20.01 -29.06 30.81
N GLN A 85 -18.83 -28.54 31.13
CA GLN A 85 -17.78 -28.20 30.14
C GLN A 85 -18.27 -27.24 29.05
N ARG A 86 -19.17 -26.32 29.42
CA ARG A 86 -19.61 -25.23 28.56
C ARG A 86 -18.92 -23.94 28.97
N PHE A 87 -18.78 -23.03 28.02
CA PHE A 87 -18.11 -21.76 28.21
C PHE A 87 -18.86 -20.65 27.47
N ILE A 88 -18.92 -19.46 28.06
CA ILE A 88 -19.37 -18.26 27.35
C ILE A 88 -18.12 -17.56 26.84
N ALA A 89 -17.98 -17.45 25.52
CA ALA A 89 -16.91 -16.69 24.88
C ALA A 89 -17.44 -15.33 24.42
N ARG A 90 -16.87 -14.25 24.97
CA ARG A 90 -17.19 -12.86 24.64
C ARG A 90 -16.04 -12.28 23.82
N PHE A 91 -16.31 -12.04 22.54
CA PHE A 91 -15.38 -11.45 21.59
C PHE A 91 -15.56 -9.94 21.56
N HIS A 92 -14.47 -9.21 21.74
CA HIS A 92 -14.39 -7.77 21.67
C HIS A 92 -13.47 -7.40 20.50
N MET A 93 -14.04 -6.87 19.42
CA MET A 93 -13.28 -6.35 18.29
C MET A 93 -12.79 -4.92 18.60
N PRO A 94 -11.64 -4.50 18.06
CA PRO A 94 -11.08 -3.15 18.27
C PRO A 94 -12.05 -2.04 17.88
N GLU A 95 -12.85 -2.28 16.82
CA GLU A 95 -13.85 -1.35 16.28
C GLU A 95 -15.14 -1.29 17.12
N GLY A 96 -15.14 -1.83 18.34
CA GLY A 96 -16.27 -1.81 19.27
C GLY A 96 -17.32 -2.90 19.05
N GLY A 97 -17.15 -3.74 18.02
CA GLY A 97 -18.00 -4.91 17.79
C GLY A 97 -17.91 -5.91 18.95
N LYS A 98 -19.06 -6.36 19.46
CA LYS A 98 -19.14 -7.41 20.49
C LYS A 98 -19.92 -8.60 19.97
N LYS A 99 -19.41 -9.81 20.18
CA LYS A 99 -20.12 -11.05 19.88
C LYS A 99 -20.00 -12.02 21.05
N THR A 100 -21.05 -12.77 21.32
CA THR A 100 -21.08 -13.74 22.42
C THR A 100 -21.52 -15.09 21.88
N PHE A 101 -20.76 -16.13 22.23
CA PHE A 101 -21.03 -17.50 21.83
C PHE A 101 -21.01 -18.41 23.05
N VAL A 102 -21.89 -19.41 23.06
CA VAL A 102 -21.81 -20.51 24.03
C VAL A 102 -21.07 -21.65 23.34
N LEU A 103 -19.93 -22.03 23.90
CA LEU A 103 -19.04 -23.07 23.41
C LEU A 103 -19.16 -24.30 24.31
N ALA A 104 -19.09 -25.48 23.73
CA ALA A 104 -18.95 -26.75 24.45
C ALA A 104 -17.54 -27.32 24.20
N GLY A 105 -16.85 -27.70 25.27
CA GLY A 105 -15.52 -28.30 25.20
C GLY A 105 -14.51 -27.46 24.41
N ASP A 106 -14.02 -28.03 23.33
CA ASP A 106 -12.93 -27.59 22.45
C ASP A 106 -13.41 -26.87 21.17
N GLN A 107 -14.62 -26.34 21.17
CA GLN A 107 -15.21 -25.64 20.01
C GLN A 107 -14.53 -24.30 19.61
N LEU A 108 -13.54 -23.82 20.36
CA LEU A 108 -12.82 -22.60 20.01
C LEU A 108 -11.60 -22.91 19.14
N TYR A 109 -11.71 -22.59 17.85
CA TYR A 109 -10.59 -22.64 16.91
C TYR A 109 -10.29 -21.25 16.37
N VAL A 110 -9.02 -20.84 16.43
CA VAL A 110 -8.53 -19.57 15.88
C VAL A 110 -7.45 -19.90 14.86
N ASP A 111 -7.65 -19.43 13.63
CA ASP A 111 -6.70 -19.65 12.55
C ASP A 111 -6.49 -18.37 11.74
N ALA A 112 -5.26 -18.20 11.27
CA ALA A 112 -4.82 -17.07 10.49
C ALA A 112 -4.42 -17.55 9.10
N HIS A 113 -5.28 -17.30 8.11
CA HIS A 113 -4.95 -17.60 6.72
C HIS A 113 -4.12 -16.47 6.12
N ILE A 114 -2.86 -16.74 5.79
CA ILE A 114 -2.02 -15.82 5.02
C ILE A 114 -2.51 -15.82 3.57
N LEU A 115 -3.30 -14.82 3.19
CA LEU A 115 -3.70 -14.62 1.80
C LEU A 115 -2.48 -14.18 0.98
N LYS A 116 -2.06 -15.00 0.01
CA LYS A 116 -0.99 -14.62 -0.92
C LYS A 116 -1.37 -13.36 -1.68
N TRP A 117 -0.58 -12.31 -1.50
CA TRP A 117 -0.87 -10.97 -1.99
C TRP A 117 -0.74 -10.86 -3.52
N LYS A 118 -1.62 -10.04 -4.10
CA LYS A 118 -1.46 -9.45 -5.44
C LYS A 118 -1.37 -7.93 -5.28
N PRO A 119 -0.36 -7.26 -5.88
CA PRO A 119 -0.20 -5.80 -5.81
C PRO A 119 -1.43 -4.99 -6.18
N VAL A 120 -2.27 -5.54 -7.05
CA VAL A 120 -3.49 -4.91 -7.56
C VAL A 120 -4.70 -4.93 -6.62
N ALA A 121 -4.62 -5.61 -5.47
CA ALA A 121 -5.77 -5.79 -4.58
C ALA A 121 -5.73 -4.92 -3.30
N ASN A 122 -4.74 -4.02 -3.15
CA ASN A 122 -4.48 -3.31 -1.89
C ASN A 122 -4.23 -1.80 -2.13
N PHE A 123 -5.26 -1.07 -2.56
CA PHE A 123 -5.24 0.37 -2.86
C PHE A 123 -6.29 1.16 -2.09
#